data_AF-Q3SQS0-F1
#
_entry.id   AF-Q3SQS0-F1
#
_cell.length_a   1.000
_cell.length_b   1.000
_cell.length_c   1.000
_cell.angle_alpha   90.00
_cell.angle_beta   90.00
_cell.angle_gamma   90.00
#
_symmetry.space_group_name_H-M   'P 1'
#
loop_
_entity.id
_entity.type
_entity.pdbx_description
1 polymer ?
#
loop_
_entity_poly.entity_id
_entity_poly.type
_entity_poly.pdbx_seq_one_letter_code
_entity_poly.pdbx_strand_id
1 'polypeptide(L)' 'MAASREFLLQWHGYGLTTAEIHYHLPDHPAVLQLYVWQDYDTAPDFPDAPWLP' A
#
# COMPACT_ATOMS: atom_id res chain seq x y z
N MET A 1 -11.44 25.71 9.79
CA MET A 1 -11.49 24.35 9.20
C MET A 1 -10.11 23.76 9.31
N ALA A 2 -9.93 22.62 9.99
CA ALA A 2 -8.67 21.90 9.98
C ALA A 2 -8.63 20.94 8.78
N ALA A 3 -7.45 20.71 8.21
CA ALA A 3 -7.28 19.72 7.14
C ALA A 3 -7.46 18.28 7.68
N SER A 4 -7.84 17.34 6.82
CA SER A 4 -7.97 15.93 7.21
C SER A 4 -6.60 15.28 7.41
N ARG A 5 -6.56 14.17 8.17
CA ARG A 5 -5.31 13.43 8.43
C ARG A 5 -4.69 12.90 7.14
N GLU A 6 -5.53 12.38 6.24
CA GLU A 6 -5.15 11.81 4.94
C GLU A 6 -4.48 12.88 4.07
N PHE A 7 -5.06 14.09 4.07
CA PHE A 7 -4.50 15.23 3.35
C PHE A 7 -3.13 15.63 3.91
N LEU A 8 -2.99 15.65 5.24
CA LEU A 8 -1.70 15.95 5.88
C LEU A 8 -0.64 14.88 5.54
N LEU A 9 -0.99 13.61 5.55
CA LEU A 9 -0.08 12.52 5.16
C LEU A 9 0.38 12.66 3.71
N GLN A 10 -0.54 12.93 2.78
CA GLN A 10 -0.20 13.17 1.39
C GLN A 10 0.73 14.37 1.22
N TRP A 11 0.48 15.45 1.97
CA TRP A 11 1.37 16.62 1.95
C TRP A 11 2.77 16.29 2.49
N HIS A 12 2.88 15.35 3.42
CA HIS A 12 4.16 14.85 3.92
C HIS A 12 4.85 13.80 3.02
N GLY A 13 4.32 13.55 1.81
CA GLY A 13 4.93 12.66 0.83
C GLY A 13 4.51 11.19 0.96
N TYR A 14 3.49 10.89 1.76
CA TYR A 14 2.92 9.54 1.83
C TYR A 14 1.98 9.29 0.64
N GLY A 15 2.12 8.12 0.03
CA GLY A 15 1.16 7.57 -0.94
C GLY A 15 0.10 6.74 -0.24
N LEU A 16 -1.08 6.59 -0.87
CA LEU A 16 -2.05 5.58 -0.45
C LEU A 16 -1.74 4.28 -1.20
N THR A 17 -1.17 3.31 -0.50
CA THR A 17 -0.94 1.97 -1.02
C THR A 17 -2.19 1.13 -0.83
N THR A 18 -2.61 0.44 -1.89
CA THR A 18 -3.79 -0.43 -1.89
C THR A 18 -3.41 -1.80 -2.44
N ALA A 19 -3.86 -2.86 -1.77
CA ALA A 19 -3.69 -4.23 -2.24
C ALA A 19 -4.99 -5.03 -2.09
N GLU A 20 -5.24 -5.91 -3.06
CA GLU A 20 -6.30 -6.90 -2.99
C GLU A 20 -5.74 -8.24 -2.54
N ILE A 21 -6.27 -8.78 -1.46
CA ILE A 21 -5.88 -10.06 -0.89
C ILE A 21 -6.93 -11.09 -1.29
N HIS A 22 -6.51 -11.99 -2.16
CA HIS A 22 -7.27 -13.17 -2.56
C HIS A 22 -6.95 -14.32 -1.60
N TYR A 23 -7.93 -14.76 -0.82
CA TYR A 23 -7.74 -15.80 0.19
C TYR A 23 -8.68 -16.97 -0.04
N HIS A 24 -8.12 -18.17 -0.19
CA HIS A 24 -8.87 -19.42 -0.20
C HIS A 24 -8.89 -20.02 1.19
N LEU A 25 -10.08 -20.40 1.67
CA LEU A 25 -10.20 -21.06 2.97
C LEU A 25 -9.48 -22.42 2.92
N PRO A 26 -8.58 -22.72 3.88
CA PRO A 26 -7.83 -23.97 3.89
C PRO A 26 -8.74 -25.21 3.87
N ASP A 27 -9.82 -25.20 4.65
CA ASP A 27 -10.77 -26.31 4.75
C ASP A 27 -11.82 -26.31 3.62
N HIS A 28 -12.02 -25.17 2.95
CA HIS A 28 -12.99 -24.98 1.87
C HIS A 28 -12.39 -24.19 0.69
N PRO A 29 -11.48 -24.79 -0.11
CA PRO A 29 -10.72 -24.06 -1.12
C PRO A 29 -11.58 -23.46 -2.24
N ALA A 30 -12.79 -23.98 -2.45
CA ALA A 30 -13.74 -23.43 -3.43
C ALA A 30 -14.30 -22.06 -3.02
N VAL A 31 -14.20 -21.69 -1.74
CA VAL A 31 -14.62 -20.38 -1.26
C VAL A 31 -13.45 -19.40 -1.39
N LEU A 32 -13.65 -18.40 -2.25
CA LEU A 32 -12.72 -17.28 -2.39
C LEU A 32 -13.21 -16.08 -1.58
N GLN A 33 -12.36 -15.57 -0.69
CA GLN A 33 -12.57 -14.33 0.04
C GLN A 33 -11.67 -13.24 -0.55
N LEU A 34 -12.24 -12.04 -0.70
CA LEU A 34 -11.55 -10.86 -1.20
C LEU A 34 -11.47 -9.83 -0.07
N TYR A 35 -10.26 -9.40 0.26
CA TYR A 35 -10.04 -8.32 1.22
C TYR A 35 -9.30 -7.18 0.55
N VAL A 36 -9.61 -5.96 0.95
CA VAL A 36 -8.88 -4.76 0.54
C VAL A 36 -8.04 -4.31 1.71
N TRP A 37 -6.73 -4.25 1.51
CA TRP A 37 -5.79 -3.64 2.45
C TRP A 37 -5.38 -2.27 1.91
N GLN A 38 -5.40 -1.26 2.77
CA GLN A 38 -5.01 0.10 2.45
C GLN A 38 -4.18 0.68 3.58
N ASP A 39 -3.05 1.28 3.23
CA ASP A 39 -2.19 1.97 4.19
C ASP A 39 -1.47 3.16 3.54
N TYR A 40 -1.03 4.11 4.36
CA TYR A 40 -0.19 5.21 3.94
C TYR A 40 1.27 4.88 4.19
N ASP A 41 2.06 4.77 3.14
CA ASP A 41 3.50 4.54 3.20
C ASP A 41 4.28 5.54 2.34
N THR A 42 5.58 5.61 2.59
CA THR A 42 6.51 6.39 1.78
C THR A 42 7.13 5.49 0.72
N ALA A 43 7.37 6.03 -0.47
CA ALA A 43 8.12 5.30 -1.49
C ALA A 43 9.52 4.91 -0.94
N PRO A 44 10.07 3.75 -1.33
CA PRO A 44 11.42 3.38 -0.96
C PRO A 44 12.42 4.38 -1.53
N ASP A 45 13.42 4.76 -0.73
CA ASP A 45 14.61 5.44 -1.24
C ASP A 45 15.44 4.41 -2.02
N PHE A 46 15.28 4.39 -3.34
CA PHE A 46 16.15 3.61 -4.20
C PHE A 46 17.52 4.30 -4.25
N PRO A 47 18.63 3.60 -3.96
CA PRO A 47 19.94 4.18 -4.21
C PRO A 47 20.07 4.49 -5.70
N ASP A 48 20.52 5.70 -6.04
CA ASP A 48 20.95 6.04 -7.40
C ASP A 48 21.95 4.96 -7.82
N ALA A 49 21.57 4.09 -8.74
CA ALA A 49 22.43 2.99 -9.18
C ALA A 49 23.71 3.60 -9.78
N PRO A 50 24.88 3.49 -9.13
CA PRO A 50 26.12 4.07 -9.63
C PRO A 50 26.77 3.21 -10.72
N TRP A 51 26.07 2.18 -11.21
CA TRP A 51 26.65 1.12 -12.04
C TRP A 51 26.41 1.33 -13.53
N LEU A 52 26.72 2.52 -14.02
CA LEU A 52 27.05 2.76 -15.42
C LEU A 52 28.41 3.47 -15.46
N PRO A 53 29.51 2.78 -15.82
CA PRO A 53 30.69 3.47 -16.32
C PRO A 53 30.39 4.17 -17.65
#